data_AF-A0A0F9BKZ5-F1
#
_entry.id   AF-A0A0F9BKZ5-F1
#
_cell.length_a   1.000
_cell.length_b   1.000
_cell.length_c   1.000
_cell.angle_alpha   90.00
_cell.angle_beta   90.00
_cell.angle_gamma   90.00
#
_symmetry.space_group_name_H-M   'P 1'
#
loop_
_entity.id
_entity.type
_entity.pdbx_description
1 polymer ?
#
loop_
_entity_poly.entity_id
_entity_poly.type
_entity_poly.pdbx_seq_one_letter_code
_entity_poly.pdbx_strand_id
1 'polypeptide(L)'
;MADKVELLMNIVGTELRRAQAAHKPMTSAHEGYAVIQEELDELWKEVKTNPPDRRKMAVEAIQTAAMAIRLCLDVLLPDGGRNPETNWTLFLARLDEGGEE
;
A
#
# COMPACT_ATOMS: atom_id res chain seq x y z
N MET A 1 -1.27 -15.88 -21.41
CA MET A 1 -1.99 -15.87 -20.12
C MET A 1 -1.30 -14.81 -19.30
N ALA A 2 -2.01 -13.75 -18.86
CA ALA A 2 -1.36 -12.67 -18.10
C ALA A 2 -0.67 -13.24 -16.86
N ASP A 3 0.50 -12.73 -16.54
CA ASP A 3 1.25 -13.16 -15.37
C ASP A 3 0.40 -12.95 -14.10
N LYS A 4 0.43 -13.91 -13.17
CA LYS A 4 -0.37 -13.83 -11.94
C LYS A 4 0.07 -12.64 -11.08
N VAL A 5 1.35 -12.28 -11.13
CA VAL A 5 1.87 -11.11 -10.43
C VAL A 5 1.26 -9.84 -11.00
N GLU A 6 1.27 -9.69 -12.34
CA GLU A 6 0.64 -8.55 -13.01
C GLU A 6 -0.85 -8.43 -12.68
N LEU A 7 -1.58 -9.55 -12.66
CA LEU A 7 -2.98 -9.57 -12.25
C LEU A 7 -3.16 -9.09 -10.80
N LEU A 8 -2.33 -9.55 -9.86
CA LEU A 8 -2.39 -9.12 -8.47
C LEU A 8 -2.06 -7.63 -8.31
N MET A 9 -1.04 -7.13 -9.02
CA MET A 9 -0.71 -5.70 -9.03
C MET A 9 -1.87 -4.85 -9.54
N ASN A 10 -2.60 -5.31 -10.57
CA ASN A 10 -3.80 -4.64 -11.05
C ASN A 10 -4.94 -4.62 -10.02
N ILE A 11 -5.09 -5.69 -9.25
CA ILE A 11 -6.09 -5.78 -8.17
C ILE A 11 -5.72 -4.81 -7.03
N VAL A 12 -4.46 -4.81 -6.59
CA VAL A 12 -3.95 -3.86 -5.58
C VAL A 12 -4.17 -2.42 -6.04
N GLY A 13 -3.84 -2.10 -7.30
CA GLY A 13 -4.08 -0.77 -7.85
C GLY A 13 -5.57 -0.40 -7.91
N THR A 14 -6.46 -1.37 -8.08
CA THR A 14 -7.91 -1.14 -8.04
C THR A 14 -8.40 -0.85 -6.61
N GLU A 15 -7.91 -1.60 -5.63
CA GLU A 15 -8.24 -1.36 -4.22
C GLU A 15 -7.72 0.01 -3.74
N LEU A 16 -6.49 0.38 -4.13
CA LEU A 16 -5.93 1.70 -3.87
C LEU A 16 -6.84 2.82 -4.37
N ARG A 17 -7.29 2.74 -5.64
CA ARG A 17 -8.20 3.75 -6.22
C ARG A 17 -9.55 3.79 -5.51
N ARG A 18 -10.07 2.64 -5.09
CA ARG A 18 -11.30 2.55 -4.30
C ARG A 18 -11.14 3.26 -2.96
N ALA A 19 -10.05 3.01 -2.25
CA ALA A 19 -9.76 3.67 -0.98
C ALA A 19 -9.58 5.19 -1.16
N GLN A 20 -8.89 5.64 -2.22
CA GLN A 20 -8.75 7.06 -2.57
C GLN A 20 -10.09 7.73 -2.84
N ALA A 21 -11.04 7.03 -3.46
CA ALA A 21 -12.38 7.55 -3.68
C ALA A 21 -13.22 7.60 -2.39
N ALA A 22 -12.99 6.68 -1.45
CA ALA A 22 -13.78 6.56 -0.22
C ALA A 22 -13.28 7.46 0.93
N HIS A 23 -11.99 7.77 0.99
CA HIS A 23 -11.36 8.47 2.11
C HIS A 23 -10.50 9.65 1.65
N LYS A 24 -10.43 10.71 2.47
CA LYS A 24 -9.53 11.84 2.23
C LYS A 24 -8.06 11.38 2.19
N PRO A 25 -7.16 12.12 1.51
CA PRO A 25 -5.73 11.82 1.55
C PRO A 25 -5.19 11.80 2.98
N MET A 26 -4.23 10.90 3.23
CA MET A 26 -3.49 10.87 4.49
C MET A 26 -2.65 12.14 4.63
N THR A 27 -2.50 12.64 5.85
CA THR A 27 -1.83 13.92 6.13
C THR A 27 -0.48 13.77 6.81
N SER A 28 -0.18 12.59 7.36
CA SER A 28 1.09 12.33 8.06
C SER A 28 1.49 10.86 8.04
N ALA A 29 2.77 10.60 8.28
CA ALA A 29 3.30 9.23 8.35
C ALA A 29 2.70 8.45 9.53
N HIS A 30 2.38 9.12 10.65
CA HIS A 30 1.72 8.50 11.80
C HIS A 30 0.30 8.07 11.46
N GLU A 31 -0.46 8.92 10.76
CA GLU A 31 -1.80 8.58 10.28
C GLU A 31 -1.74 7.40 9.29
N GLY A 32 -0.86 7.46 8.29
CA GLY A 32 -0.74 6.36 7.33
C GLY A 32 -0.27 5.05 7.95
N TYR A 33 0.65 5.10 8.92
CA TYR A 33 1.03 3.92 9.71
C TYR A 33 -0.16 3.35 10.48
N ALA A 34 -0.96 4.20 11.13
CA ALA A 34 -2.14 3.75 11.87
C ALA A 34 -3.15 3.05 10.96
N VAL A 35 -3.38 3.57 9.74
CA VAL A 35 -4.26 2.94 8.75
C VAL A 35 -3.70 1.59 8.27
N ILE A 36 -2.39 1.52 7.99
CA ILE A 36 -1.75 0.24 7.63
C ILE A 36 -1.87 -0.78 8.77
N GLN A 37 -1.71 -0.31 10.01
CA GLN A 37 -1.83 -1.15 11.20
C GLN A 37 -3.26 -1.69 11.35
N GLU A 38 -4.28 -0.88 11.07
CA GLU A 38 -5.68 -1.32 11.07
C GLU A 38 -5.90 -2.48 10.09
N GLU A 39 -5.46 -2.34 8.83
CA GLU A 39 -5.57 -3.40 7.82
C GLU A 39 -4.79 -4.67 8.21
N LEU A 40 -3.62 -4.51 8.85
CA LEU A 40 -2.84 -5.64 9.38
C LEU A 40 -3.57 -6.35 10.53
N ASP A 41 -4.26 -5.62 11.40
CA ASP A 41 -5.05 -6.18 12.49
C ASP A 41 -6.29 -6.92 11.95
N GLU A 42 -6.92 -6.41 10.88
CA GLU A 42 -8.00 -7.10 10.15
C GLU A 42 -7.52 -8.38 9.47
N LEU A 43 -6.38 -8.31 8.76
CA LEU A 43 -5.74 -9.50 8.19
C LEU A 43 -5.43 -10.53 9.29
N TRP A 44 -4.88 -10.09 10.42
CA TRP A 44 -4.54 -10.97 11.52
C TRP A 44 -5.78 -11.61 12.16
N LYS A 45 -6.90 -10.88 12.23
CA LYS A 45 -8.18 -11.41 12.69
C LYS A 45 -8.67 -12.53 11.78
N GLU A 46 -8.60 -12.36 10.47
CA GLU A 46 -9.00 -13.40 9.50
C GLU A 46 -8.06 -14.61 9.56
N VAL A 47 -6.74 -14.40 9.71
CA VAL A 47 -5.73 -15.47 9.87
C VAL A 47 -5.99 -16.35 11.10
N LYS A 48 -6.43 -15.75 12.21
CA LYS A 48 -6.72 -16.49 13.45
C LYS A 48 -8.11 -17.16 13.47
N THR A 49 -8.95 -16.92 12.47
CA THR A 49 -10.32 -17.45 12.43
C THR A 49 -10.32 -18.95 12.09
N ASN A 50 -11.24 -19.70 12.68
CA ASN A 50 -11.40 -21.14 12.46
C ASN A 50 -12.89 -21.50 12.23
N PRO A 51 -13.28 -22.04 11.04
CA PRO A 51 -12.41 -22.36 9.91
C PRO A 51 -11.90 -21.09 9.20
N PRO A 52 -10.70 -21.14 8.60
CA PRO A 52 -10.13 -19.99 7.92
C PRO A 52 -10.87 -19.69 6.61
N ASP A 53 -11.20 -18.42 6.36
CA ASP A 53 -11.70 -17.94 5.07
C ASP A 53 -10.55 -17.36 4.24
N ARG A 54 -10.03 -18.17 3.31
CA ARG A 54 -8.90 -17.79 2.44
C ARG A 54 -9.21 -16.61 1.54
N ARG A 55 -10.47 -16.40 1.18
CA ARG A 55 -10.86 -15.27 0.33
C ARG A 55 -10.76 -13.97 1.11
N LYS A 56 -11.24 -13.94 2.35
CA LYS A 56 -11.14 -12.75 3.21
C LYS A 56 -9.68 -12.43 3.54
N MET A 57 -8.89 -13.44 3.94
CA MET A 57 -7.45 -13.23 4.17
C MET A 57 -6.75 -12.61 2.95
N ALA A 58 -7.07 -13.05 1.74
CA ALA A 58 -6.48 -12.48 0.54
C ALA A 58 -6.92 -11.02 0.32
N VAL A 59 -8.18 -10.68 0.62
CA VAL A 59 -8.73 -9.33 0.53
C VAL A 59 -8.02 -8.39 1.52
N GLU A 60 -7.89 -8.76 2.79
CA GLU A 60 -7.20 -7.92 3.78
C GLU A 60 -5.70 -7.75 3.46
N ALA A 61 -5.06 -8.78 2.90
CA ALA A 61 -3.67 -8.67 2.43
C ALA A 61 -3.52 -7.70 1.25
N ILE A 62 -4.50 -7.67 0.34
CA ILE A 62 -4.54 -6.72 -0.78
C ILE A 62 -4.78 -5.29 -0.27
N GLN A 63 -5.70 -5.10 0.69
CA GLN A 63 -5.94 -3.80 1.32
C GLN A 63 -4.69 -3.29 2.05
N THR A 64 -4.01 -4.16 2.81
CA THR A 64 -2.74 -3.85 3.47
C THR A 64 -1.70 -3.33 2.45
N ALA A 65 -1.51 -4.06 1.34
CA ALA A 65 -0.60 -3.64 0.28
C ALA A 65 -1.01 -2.29 -0.35
N ALA A 66 -2.31 -2.10 -0.60
CA ALA A 66 -2.83 -0.85 -1.13
C ALA A 66 -2.60 0.33 -0.18
N MET A 67 -2.76 0.14 1.14
CA MET A 67 -2.57 1.23 2.12
C MET A 67 -1.09 1.61 2.29
N ALA A 68 -0.17 0.65 2.18
CA ALA A 68 1.25 0.96 2.13
C ALA A 68 1.61 1.83 0.92
N ILE A 69 1.09 1.50 -0.26
CA ILE A 69 1.29 2.31 -1.48
C ILE A 69 0.64 3.70 -1.31
N ARG A 70 -0.52 3.75 -0.66
CA ARG A 70 -1.22 5.02 -0.42
C ARG A 70 -0.44 5.94 0.50
N LEU A 71 0.18 5.43 1.55
CA LEU A 71 1.09 6.21 2.40
C LEU A 71 2.24 6.82 1.57
N CYS A 72 2.82 6.05 0.63
CA CYS A 72 3.83 6.58 -0.28
C CYS A 72 3.28 7.73 -1.13
N LEU A 73 2.10 7.57 -1.74
CA LEU A 73 1.52 8.57 -2.63
C LEU A 73 1.07 9.84 -1.90
N ASP A 74 0.37 9.68 -0.77
CA ASP A 74 -0.28 10.80 -0.08
C ASP A 74 0.72 11.59 0.79
N VAL A 75 1.77 10.93 1.33
CA VAL A 75 2.65 11.52 2.36
C VAL A 75 4.13 11.46 2.04
N LEU A 76 4.67 10.30 1.65
CA LEU A 76 6.13 10.12 1.58
C LEU A 76 6.74 10.61 0.26
N LEU A 77 6.00 10.50 -0.84
CA LEU A 77 6.39 10.88 -2.19
C LEU A 77 5.28 11.73 -2.86
N PRO A 78 4.83 12.84 -2.26
CA PRO A 78 3.77 13.65 -2.85
C PRO A 78 4.30 14.43 -4.06
N ASP A 79 3.47 14.56 -5.09
CA ASP A 79 3.78 15.36 -6.27
C ASP A 79 4.07 16.82 -5.88
N GLY A 80 5.19 17.36 -6.36
CA GLY A 80 5.54 18.77 -6.14
C GLY A 80 5.94 19.13 -4.71
N GLY A 81 6.30 18.14 -3.87
CA GLY A 81 6.84 18.38 -2.53
C GLY A 81 8.05 19.32 -2.53
N ARG A 82 8.22 20.10 -1.46
CA ARG A 82 9.38 21.01 -1.29
C ARG A 82 10.71 20.29 -1.12
N ASN A 83 10.69 19.00 -0.80
CA ASN A 83 11.88 18.18 -0.64
C ASN A 83 12.20 17.47 -1.98
N PRO A 84 13.34 17.77 -2.63
CA PRO A 84 13.75 17.04 -3.83
C PRO A 84 13.88 15.53 -3.61
N GLU A 85 14.16 15.09 -2.38
CA GLU A 85 14.30 13.67 -2.05
C GLU A 85 12.98 12.90 -2.07
N THR A 86 11.84 13.61 -2.02
CA THR A 86 10.50 13.02 -2.16
C THR A 86 10.00 13.04 -3.60
N ASN A 87 10.83 13.48 -4.56
CA ASN A 87 10.52 13.39 -5.98
C ASN A 87 10.65 11.93 -6.44
N TRP A 88 9.57 11.38 -7.00
CA TRP A 88 9.51 10.04 -7.61
C TRP A 88 10.73 9.70 -8.45
N THR A 89 11.20 10.64 -9.28
CA THR A 89 12.34 10.40 -10.18
C THR A 89 13.63 10.15 -9.40
N LEU A 90 13.92 10.95 -8.38
CA LEU A 90 15.14 10.82 -7.58
C LEU A 90 15.07 9.62 -6.63
N PHE A 91 13.88 9.35 -6.08
CA PHE A 91 13.65 8.18 -5.23
C PHE A 91 13.89 6.87 -6.00
N LEU A 92 13.31 6.74 -7.19
CA LEU A 92 13.47 5.54 -8.01
C LEU A 92 14.92 5.35 -8.49
N ALA A 93 15.58 6.42 -8.93
CA ALA A 93 16.98 6.36 -9.35
C ALA A 93 17.89 5.80 -8.24
N ARG A 94 17.64 6.16 -6.97
CA ARG A 94 18.41 5.67 -5.82
C ARG A 94 18.10 4.22 -5.46
N LEU A 95 16.87 3.74 -5.65
CA LEU A 95 16.52 2.33 -5.40
C LEU A 95 17.28 1.39 -6.34
N ASP A 96 17.49 1.81 -7.60
CA ASP A 96 18.25 1.03 -8.57
C ASP A 96 19.76 1.03 -8.28
N GLU A 97 20.27 2.03 -7.54
CA GLU A 97 21.69 2.19 -7.19
C GLU A 97 22.11 1.40 -5.93
N GLY A 98 21.18 0.94 -5.09
CA GLY A 98 21.45 0.53 -3.70
C GLY A 98 20.82 -0.78 -3.23
N GLY A 99 20.68 -1.77 -4.10
CA GLY A 99 20.09 -3.08 -3.76
C GLY A 99 20.94 -4.00 -2.88
N GLU A 100 21.62 -3.52 -1.84
CA GLU A 100 22.23 -4.34 -0.79
C GLU A 100 22.35 -3.55 0.53
N GLU A 101 21.36 -3.67 1.43
CA GLU A 101 21.56 -3.62 2.89
C GLU A 101 20.65 -4.64 3.57
#